data_AF-A0A093YRZ8-F1
#
_entry.id   AF-A0A093YRZ8-F1
#
_cell.length_a   1.000
_cell.length_b   1.000
_cell.length_c   1.000
_cell.angle_alpha   90.00
_cell.angle_beta   90.00
_cell.angle_gamma   90.00
#
_symmetry.space_group_name_H-M   'P 1'
#
loop_
_entity.id
_entity.type
_entity.pdbx_description
1 polymer ?
#
loop_
_entity_poly.entity_id
_entity_poly.type
_entity_poly.pdbx_seq_one_letter_code
_entity_poly.pdbx_strand_id
1 'polypeptide(L)'
;MEMIAGDTNQRNFTAGESDPSSQKGLAQKALGFNCLNYEKAAEGSLYRHFMPDKAYLDANCKDGIRAELMFPSCWNGKDTTSKNRMDHVAYPSSVMDGSCPEGFPTRLPGLFYETIWNTAEFIGVDGEFVFSNGDPTGYGYHGDFIMGWEEDFLQSAVDKCTNPSGRIEDCPLFTLQDDATSQQCQLEKKTGGILGSILAGENLVGPIPSLPGGVKLTPGPEYVVKGAPAGDESSTVVVPTLSHSAGSTIKPSETAAPGGIFKENNAANNKVAAPEPPTTTAKPTLSLAANQKVSSTSYLTQGGSVVEVIVIEELTTVTDEPQTKTVTASGAAAKRRAHRHGRHN
;
A
#
# COMPACT_ATOMS: atom_id res chain seq x y z
N MET A 1 7.54 15.30 -14.83
CA MET A 1 6.67 14.25 -15.41
C MET A 1 5.64 13.84 -14.37
N GLU A 2 4.37 13.70 -14.75
CA GLU A 2 3.29 13.22 -13.88
C GLU A 2 2.55 12.08 -14.58
N MET A 3 2.40 10.93 -13.92
CA MET A 3 1.72 9.76 -14.50
C MET A 3 0.77 9.13 -13.48
N ILE A 4 -0.34 8.59 -13.95
CA ILE A 4 -1.21 7.70 -13.15
C ILE A 4 -1.28 6.34 -13.86
N ALA A 5 -1.16 5.27 -13.08
CA ALA A 5 -1.38 3.90 -13.52
C ALA A 5 -2.48 3.24 -12.67
N GLY A 6 -3.28 2.36 -13.29
CA GLY A 6 -4.49 1.82 -12.67
C GLY A 6 -5.70 2.75 -12.79
N ASP A 7 -6.85 2.30 -12.26
CA ASP A 7 -8.10 3.07 -12.27
C ASP A 7 -8.88 2.80 -10.98
N THR A 8 -8.95 3.80 -10.10
CA THR A 8 -9.61 3.68 -8.79
C THR A 8 -11.08 3.24 -8.82
N ASN A 9 -11.78 3.36 -9.95
CA ASN A 9 -13.19 3.03 -10.07
C ASN A 9 -13.43 1.67 -10.72
N GLN A 10 -12.38 1.01 -11.22
CA GLN A 10 -12.47 -0.29 -11.89
C GLN A 10 -12.77 -1.40 -10.86
N ARG A 11 -13.67 -2.33 -11.19
CA ARG A 11 -14.07 -3.47 -10.34
C ARG A 11 -14.14 -4.80 -11.09
N ASN A 12 -13.55 -4.87 -12.27
CA ASN A 12 -13.49 -6.08 -13.09
C ASN A 12 -12.24 -6.12 -13.98
N PHE A 13 -11.99 -7.27 -14.60
CA PHE A 13 -10.88 -7.53 -15.52
C PHE A 13 -11.32 -7.68 -16.99
N THR A 14 -12.51 -7.18 -17.36
CA THR A 14 -13.12 -7.53 -18.64
C THR A 14 -12.25 -7.16 -19.85
N ALA A 15 -11.56 -6.01 -19.84
CA ALA A 15 -10.71 -5.61 -20.98
C ALA A 15 -9.44 -6.48 -21.09
N GLY A 16 -8.87 -6.90 -19.96
CA GLY A 16 -7.73 -7.81 -19.91
C GLY A 16 -8.05 -9.19 -20.49
N GLU A 17 -9.32 -9.60 -20.49
CA GLU A 17 -9.79 -10.84 -21.12
C GLU A 17 -10.27 -10.63 -22.56
N SER A 18 -11.12 -9.63 -22.80
CA SER A 18 -11.81 -9.45 -24.08
C SER A 18 -10.93 -8.81 -25.16
N ASP A 19 -10.01 -7.93 -24.76
CA ASP A 19 -9.08 -7.25 -25.66
C ASP A 19 -7.70 -7.06 -24.99
N PRO A 20 -6.98 -8.18 -24.75
CA PRO A 20 -5.76 -8.22 -23.95
C PRO A 20 -4.59 -7.39 -24.50
N SER A 21 -4.64 -7.02 -25.79
CA SER A 21 -3.61 -6.24 -26.47
C SER A 21 -3.93 -4.74 -26.55
N SER A 22 -5.17 -4.34 -26.28
CA SER A 22 -5.52 -2.91 -26.19
C SER A 22 -4.81 -2.23 -25.04
N GLN A 23 -4.64 -0.91 -25.11
CA GLN A 23 -4.10 -0.14 -23.98
C GLN A 23 -4.92 -0.32 -22.69
N LYS A 24 -6.24 -0.49 -22.80
CA LYS A 24 -7.10 -0.77 -21.65
C LYS A 24 -6.86 -2.18 -21.08
N GLY A 25 -6.70 -3.19 -21.95
CA GLY A 25 -6.38 -4.55 -21.53
C GLY A 25 -4.98 -4.66 -20.90
N LEU A 26 -3.98 -3.99 -21.50
CA LEU A 26 -2.63 -3.87 -20.95
C LEU A 26 -2.62 -3.14 -19.60
N ALA A 27 -3.39 -2.07 -19.45
CA ALA A 27 -3.52 -1.36 -18.17
C ALA A 27 -4.12 -2.25 -17.07
N GLN A 28 -5.11 -3.09 -17.38
CA GLN A 28 -5.63 -4.06 -16.41
C GLN A 28 -4.60 -5.15 -16.08
N LYS A 29 -3.81 -5.61 -17.07
CA LYS A 29 -2.72 -6.58 -16.87
C LYS A 29 -1.51 -6.00 -16.12
N ALA A 30 -1.43 -4.68 -16.01
CA ALA A 30 -0.39 -3.98 -15.26
C ALA A 30 -0.56 -4.03 -13.74
N LEU A 31 -1.64 -4.65 -13.26
CA LEU A 31 -1.92 -4.87 -11.84
C LEU A 31 -1.56 -6.30 -11.42
N GLY A 32 -0.94 -6.45 -10.25
CA GLY A 32 -0.55 -7.75 -9.71
C GLY A 32 -0.87 -7.88 -8.23
N PHE A 33 -1.18 -9.10 -7.81
CA PHE A 33 -1.46 -9.47 -6.42
C PHE A 33 -0.78 -10.79 -6.13
N ASN A 34 0.45 -10.69 -5.68
CA ASN A 34 1.30 -11.84 -5.46
C ASN A 34 1.24 -12.29 -4.00
N CYS A 35 1.02 -13.57 -3.82
CA CYS A 35 1.02 -14.20 -2.52
C CYS A 35 2.47 -14.40 -2.03
N LEU A 36 2.84 -13.79 -0.90
CA LEU A 36 4.17 -13.94 -0.35
C LEU A 36 4.25 -15.18 0.53
N ASN A 37 5.17 -16.06 0.16
CA ASN A 37 5.49 -17.27 0.90
C ASN A 37 6.96 -17.64 0.63
N TYR A 38 7.87 -17.17 1.48
CA TYR A 38 9.31 -17.32 1.28
C TYR A 38 9.81 -18.77 1.43
N GLU A 39 8.95 -19.69 1.87
CA GLU A 39 9.22 -21.14 1.88
C GLU A 39 8.93 -21.82 0.53
N LYS A 40 8.31 -21.10 -0.42
CA LYS A 40 7.93 -21.62 -1.75
C LYS A 40 8.63 -20.85 -2.87
N ALA A 41 8.51 -21.36 -4.09
CA ALA A 41 8.91 -20.61 -5.27
C ALA A 41 8.05 -19.33 -5.36
N ALA A 42 8.71 -18.19 -5.57
CA ALA A 42 8.03 -16.91 -5.71
C ALA A 42 7.10 -16.88 -6.94
N GLU A 43 5.95 -16.23 -6.78
CA GLU A 43 5.07 -15.91 -7.91
C GLU A 43 5.74 -14.87 -8.82
N GLY A 44 5.58 -15.01 -10.14
CA GLY A 44 6.12 -14.04 -11.10
C GLY A 44 5.41 -12.68 -10.99
N SER A 45 6.06 -11.58 -11.35
CA SER A 45 5.41 -10.27 -11.33
C SER A 45 4.12 -10.24 -12.14
N LEU A 46 3.13 -9.51 -11.65
CA LEU A 46 1.80 -9.34 -12.22
C LEU A 46 1.07 -10.67 -12.41
N TYR A 47 1.30 -11.64 -11.51
CA TYR A 47 0.78 -13.01 -11.65
C TYR A 47 -0.75 -13.06 -11.65
N ARG A 48 -1.37 -12.26 -10.79
CA ARG A 48 -2.80 -12.25 -10.55
C ARG A 48 -3.32 -10.83 -10.57
N HIS A 49 -4.33 -10.57 -11.40
CA HIS A 49 -4.84 -9.22 -11.60
C HIS A 49 -5.97 -8.83 -10.63
N PHE A 50 -6.19 -9.60 -9.56
CA PHE A 50 -7.22 -9.37 -8.53
C PHE A 50 -6.67 -9.75 -7.14
N MET A 51 -7.17 -9.10 -6.09
CA MET A 51 -6.84 -9.43 -4.71
C MET A 51 -7.60 -10.71 -4.29
N PRO A 52 -6.91 -11.79 -3.87
CA PRO A 52 -7.57 -12.98 -3.36
C PRO A 52 -8.40 -12.68 -2.10
N ASP A 53 -9.43 -13.49 -1.87
CA ASP A 53 -10.22 -13.41 -0.65
C ASP A 53 -9.42 -13.80 0.61
N LYS A 54 -9.98 -13.45 1.78
CA LYS A 54 -9.36 -13.70 3.08
C LYS A 54 -8.98 -15.17 3.29
N ALA A 55 -9.83 -16.11 2.88
CA ALA A 55 -9.59 -17.52 3.08
C ALA A 55 -8.40 -18.01 2.25
N TYR A 56 -8.27 -17.54 1.01
CA TYR A 56 -7.11 -17.82 0.18
C TYR A 56 -5.83 -17.20 0.77
N LEU A 57 -5.89 -15.95 1.22
CA LEU A 57 -4.74 -15.27 1.82
C LEU A 57 -4.24 -16.00 3.07
N ASP A 58 -5.14 -16.36 3.99
CA ASP A 58 -4.80 -17.09 5.21
C ASP A 58 -4.16 -18.45 4.92
N ALA A 59 -4.62 -19.14 3.87
CA ALA A 59 -4.13 -20.47 3.53
C ALA A 59 -2.79 -20.46 2.76
N ASN A 60 -2.50 -19.41 2.00
CA ASN A 60 -1.39 -19.43 1.03
C ASN A 60 -0.30 -18.39 1.31
N CYS A 61 -0.67 -17.23 1.86
CA CYS A 61 0.15 -16.02 1.88
C CYS A 61 0.75 -15.76 3.26
N LYS A 62 1.61 -16.70 3.68
CA LYS A 62 2.25 -16.74 5.00
C LYS A 62 3.01 -15.46 5.36
N ASP A 63 3.55 -14.77 4.36
CA ASP A 63 4.37 -13.58 4.54
C ASP A 63 3.65 -12.32 4.02
N GLY A 64 2.33 -12.39 3.82
CA GLY A 64 1.51 -11.28 3.35
C GLY A 64 1.23 -11.30 1.85
N ILE A 65 0.67 -10.20 1.36
CA ILE A 65 0.37 -10.00 -0.06
C ILE A 65 1.19 -8.82 -0.59
N ARG A 66 1.74 -8.97 -1.79
CA ARG A 66 2.38 -7.89 -2.54
C ARG A 66 1.44 -7.41 -3.62
N ALA A 67 0.91 -6.20 -3.45
CA ALA A 67 0.19 -5.48 -4.48
C ALA A 67 1.21 -4.81 -5.41
N GLU A 68 1.03 -5.00 -6.71
CA GLU A 68 1.98 -4.64 -7.74
C GLU A 68 1.30 -3.76 -8.80
N LEU A 69 2.02 -2.76 -9.28
CA LEU A 69 1.55 -1.85 -10.33
C LEU A 69 2.70 -1.46 -11.25
N MET A 70 2.60 -1.84 -12.52
CA MET A 70 3.51 -1.36 -13.57
C MET A 70 2.93 -0.09 -14.19
N PHE A 71 3.77 0.94 -14.34
CA PHE A 71 3.39 2.14 -15.08
C PHE A 71 3.62 1.97 -16.59
N PRO A 72 2.87 2.70 -17.43
CA PRO A 72 3.18 2.77 -18.86
C PRO A 72 4.59 3.33 -19.09
N SER A 73 5.37 2.67 -19.93
CA SER A 73 6.78 3.02 -20.17
C SER A 73 7.05 3.57 -21.58
N CYS A 74 6.02 3.90 -22.36
CA CYS A 74 6.17 4.49 -23.69
C CYS A 74 5.63 5.92 -23.69
N TRP A 75 6.47 6.88 -24.03
CA TRP A 75 6.16 8.31 -23.98
C TRP A 75 5.99 8.89 -25.39
N ASN A 76 5.07 9.84 -25.52
CA ASN A 76 4.76 10.50 -26.79
C ASN A 76 5.88 11.41 -27.33
N GLY A 77 6.97 11.60 -26.58
CA GLY A 77 8.12 12.40 -26.98
C GLY A 77 7.92 13.91 -26.81
N LYS A 78 6.80 14.34 -26.22
CA LYS A 78 6.42 15.75 -26.18
C LYS A 78 5.91 16.23 -24.82
N ASP A 79 4.89 15.59 -24.27
CA ASP A 79 4.12 16.15 -23.15
C ASP A 79 4.54 15.51 -21.82
N THR A 80 4.91 16.31 -20.81
CA THR A 80 5.32 15.81 -19.48
C THR A 80 4.16 15.54 -18.54
N THR A 81 2.93 15.80 -18.98
CA THR A 81 1.67 15.53 -18.29
C THR A 81 0.52 15.67 -19.31
N SER A 82 -0.68 15.23 -18.93
CA SER A 82 -1.92 15.44 -19.68
C SER A 82 -3.06 15.75 -18.72
N LYS A 83 -4.22 16.18 -19.22
CA LYS A 83 -5.37 16.54 -18.37
C LYS A 83 -5.78 15.40 -17.43
N ASN A 84 -5.68 14.15 -17.88
CA ASN A 84 -5.92 12.94 -17.10
C ASN A 84 -4.64 12.27 -16.58
N ARG A 85 -3.45 12.83 -16.86
CA ARG A 85 -2.14 12.30 -16.48
C ARG A 85 -1.85 10.89 -17.04
N MET A 86 -2.59 10.49 -18.08
CA MET A 86 -2.47 9.18 -18.72
C MET A 86 -2.22 9.30 -20.23
N ASP A 87 -2.90 10.22 -20.93
CA ASP A 87 -2.86 10.30 -22.42
C ASP A 87 -1.48 10.53 -23.06
N HIS A 88 -0.49 11.01 -22.31
CA HIS A 88 0.86 11.29 -22.82
C HIS A 88 1.80 10.07 -22.73
N VAL A 89 1.34 8.98 -22.12
CA VAL A 89 2.06 7.71 -21.97
C VAL A 89 1.21 6.50 -22.38
N ALA A 90 1.87 5.41 -22.75
CA ALA A 90 1.25 4.16 -23.16
C ALA A 90 2.02 2.94 -22.66
N TYR A 91 1.32 1.82 -22.49
CA TYR A 91 1.95 0.54 -22.22
C TYR A 91 2.60 -0.02 -23.48
N PRO A 92 3.80 -0.62 -23.37
CA PRO A 92 4.36 -1.43 -24.44
C PRO A 92 3.55 -2.73 -24.61
N SER A 93 3.78 -3.45 -25.71
CA SER A 93 2.97 -4.61 -26.13
C SER A 93 2.87 -5.75 -25.10
N SER A 94 3.78 -5.80 -24.14
CA SER A 94 3.85 -6.84 -23.10
C SER A 94 3.82 -6.25 -21.69
N VAL A 95 3.25 -5.04 -21.52
CA VAL A 95 3.14 -4.30 -20.25
C VAL A 95 4.46 -3.81 -19.69
N MET A 96 5.39 -4.70 -19.35
CA MET A 96 6.71 -4.37 -18.80
C MET A 96 7.75 -4.13 -19.91
N ASP A 97 7.66 -4.91 -21.00
CA ASP A 97 8.60 -4.91 -22.11
C ASP A 97 7.86 -4.96 -23.47
N GLY A 98 8.59 -5.29 -24.54
CA GLY A 98 8.03 -5.38 -25.89
C GLY A 98 8.14 -4.08 -26.67
N SER A 99 7.26 -3.84 -27.64
CA SER A 99 7.33 -2.66 -28.52
C SER A 99 6.43 -1.54 -28.05
N CYS A 100 6.88 -0.29 -28.20
CA CYS A 100 6.02 0.86 -27.98
C CYS A 100 5.03 1.04 -29.14
N PRO A 101 3.78 1.43 -28.86
CA PRO A 101 2.78 1.67 -29.90
C PRO A 101 3.08 2.93 -30.72
N GLU A 102 2.44 3.04 -31.89
CA GLU A 102 2.50 4.24 -32.72
C GLU A 102 2.06 5.48 -31.92
N GLY A 103 2.78 6.60 -32.10
CA GLY A 103 2.56 7.83 -31.34
C GLY A 103 3.34 7.92 -30.03
N PHE A 104 3.95 6.82 -29.56
CA PHE A 104 4.74 6.78 -28.31
C PHE A 104 6.17 6.28 -28.55
N PRO A 105 7.00 7.00 -29.33
CA PRO A 105 8.27 6.48 -29.83
C PRO A 105 9.38 6.35 -28.76
N THR A 106 9.20 6.97 -27.58
CA THR A 106 10.28 7.08 -26.60
C THR A 106 10.06 6.10 -25.45
N ARG A 107 10.99 5.16 -25.25
CA ARG A 107 10.99 4.28 -24.07
C ARG A 107 11.43 5.08 -22.84
N LEU A 108 10.67 4.97 -21.76
CA LEU A 108 11.03 5.45 -20.43
C LEU A 108 11.63 4.31 -19.60
N PRO A 109 12.45 4.61 -18.57
CA PRO A 109 12.67 3.68 -17.47
C PRO A 109 11.32 3.20 -16.90
N GLY A 110 11.17 1.90 -16.72
CA GLY A 110 9.96 1.33 -16.13
C GLY A 110 9.84 1.71 -14.65
N LEU A 111 8.64 2.10 -14.23
CA LEU A 111 8.31 2.26 -12.81
C LEU A 111 7.41 1.10 -12.41
N PHE A 112 7.90 0.30 -11.47
CA PHE A 112 7.18 -0.84 -10.92
C PHE A 112 7.02 -0.63 -9.43
N TYR A 113 5.79 -0.42 -8.97
CA TYR A 113 5.49 -0.24 -7.56
C TYR A 113 5.14 -1.58 -6.94
N GLU A 114 5.78 -1.87 -5.81
CA GLU A 114 5.53 -3.04 -4.99
C GLU A 114 5.16 -2.58 -3.58
N THR A 115 3.93 -2.86 -3.17
CA THR A 115 3.43 -2.55 -1.82
C THR A 115 3.14 -3.86 -1.11
N ILE A 116 3.85 -4.11 -0.02
CA ILE A 116 3.68 -5.32 0.78
C ILE A 116 2.76 -5.02 1.97
N TRP A 117 1.70 -5.81 2.10
CA TRP A 117 0.79 -5.79 3.23
C TRP A 117 0.95 -7.07 4.05
N ASN A 118 1.27 -6.93 5.33
CA ASN A 118 1.36 -8.07 6.25
C ASN A 118 -0.04 -8.54 6.65
N THR A 119 -0.71 -9.26 5.75
CA THR A 119 -2.03 -9.86 6.01
C THR A 119 -1.96 -11.03 6.98
N ALA A 120 -0.77 -11.61 7.18
CA ALA A 120 -0.55 -12.77 8.04
C ALA A 120 -0.82 -12.47 9.53
N GLU A 121 -0.66 -11.23 9.98
CA GLU A 121 -1.00 -10.79 11.35
C GLU A 121 -2.50 -10.94 11.67
N PHE A 122 -3.34 -11.05 10.65
CA PHE A 122 -4.79 -11.16 10.79
C PHE A 122 -5.31 -12.58 10.52
N ILE A 123 -4.43 -13.60 10.48
CA ILE A 123 -4.86 -14.99 10.41
C ILE A 123 -5.70 -15.33 11.65
N GLY A 124 -6.88 -15.93 11.42
CA GLY A 124 -7.83 -16.25 12.49
C GLY A 124 -8.66 -15.05 12.99
N VAL A 125 -8.50 -13.87 12.40
CA VAL A 125 -9.41 -12.73 12.59
C VAL A 125 -10.45 -12.74 11.46
N ASP A 126 -11.73 -12.77 11.84
CA ASP A 126 -12.85 -12.71 10.89
C ASP A 126 -12.91 -11.35 10.19
N GLY A 127 -13.15 -11.36 8.88
CA GLY A 127 -13.30 -10.15 8.07
C GLY A 127 -12.80 -10.31 6.64
N GLU A 128 -12.66 -9.19 5.94
CA GLU A 128 -12.07 -9.10 4.61
C GLU A 128 -11.06 -7.96 4.54
N PHE A 129 -10.12 -8.04 3.60
CA PHE A 129 -9.25 -6.92 3.27
C PHE A 129 -9.89 -6.11 2.15
N VAL A 130 -9.83 -4.78 2.28
CA VAL A 130 -10.40 -3.83 1.30
C VAL A 130 -9.42 -2.67 1.14
N PHE A 131 -9.23 -2.20 -0.08
CA PHE A 131 -8.52 -0.94 -0.32
C PHE A 131 -9.32 0.26 0.18
N SER A 132 -8.62 1.33 0.56
CA SER A 132 -9.21 2.55 1.13
C SER A 132 -10.18 3.28 0.21
N ASN A 133 -10.17 2.98 -1.09
CA ASN A 133 -11.14 3.45 -2.07
C ASN A 133 -12.43 2.62 -2.11
N GLY A 134 -12.61 1.70 -1.16
CA GLY A 134 -13.79 0.84 -1.03
C GLY A 134 -13.79 -0.34 -2.00
N ASP A 135 -12.63 -0.73 -2.52
CA ASP A 135 -12.49 -1.86 -3.44
C ASP A 135 -12.06 -3.14 -2.71
N PRO A 136 -12.94 -4.15 -2.60
CA PRO A 136 -12.57 -5.47 -2.07
C PRO A 136 -11.95 -6.39 -3.14
N THR A 137 -11.94 -5.98 -4.41
CA THR A 137 -11.52 -6.84 -5.54
C THR A 137 -10.06 -6.65 -5.95
N GLY A 138 -9.47 -5.50 -5.63
CA GLY A 138 -8.12 -5.10 -6.04
C GLY A 138 -8.02 -4.49 -7.45
N TYR A 139 -9.07 -4.57 -8.27
CA TYR A 139 -9.07 -3.98 -9.62
C TYR A 139 -8.96 -2.46 -9.64
N GLY A 140 -9.35 -1.82 -8.53
CA GLY A 140 -9.27 -0.40 -8.28
C GLY A 140 -7.92 0.06 -7.74
N TYR A 141 -6.92 -0.82 -7.64
CA TYR A 141 -5.58 -0.42 -7.23
C TYR A 141 -4.98 0.51 -8.29
N HIS A 142 -4.37 1.60 -7.82
CA HIS A 142 -3.77 2.61 -8.68
C HIS A 142 -2.59 3.25 -7.97
N GLY A 143 -1.79 3.98 -8.73
CA GLY A 143 -0.62 4.67 -8.22
C GLY A 143 -0.37 5.91 -9.05
N ASP A 144 0.13 6.92 -8.35
CA ASP A 144 0.48 8.20 -8.91
C ASP A 144 2.01 8.33 -8.87
N PHE A 145 2.57 8.86 -9.94
CA PHE A 145 3.98 9.21 -10.02
C PHE A 145 4.11 10.69 -10.34
N ILE A 146 4.93 11.38 -9.55
CA ILE A 146 5.33 12.76 -9.79
C ILE A 146 6.85 12.80 -9.69
N MET A 147 7.50 13.25 -10.75
CA MET A 147 8.95 13.40 -10.79
C MET A 147 9.35 14.59 -9.91
N GLY A 148 10.02 14.31 -8.80
CA GLY A 148 10.59 15.30 -7.88
C GLY A 148 12.11 15.25 -7.76
N TRP A 149 12.79 14.53 -8.67
CA TRP A 149 14.24 14.43 -8.71
C TRP A 149 14.86 15.65 -9.41
N GLU A 150 16.11 15.97 -9.06
CA GLU A 150 16.93 16.86 -9.88
C GLU A 150 17.20 16.19 -11.24
N GLU A 151 16.78 16.84 -12.33
CA GLU A 151 16.72 16.23 -13.67
C GLU A 151 18.09 15.68 -14.13
N ASP A 152 19.15 16.48 -14.00
CA ASP A 152 20.51 16.09 -14.39
C ASP A 152 21.04 14.89 -13.58
N PHE A 153 20.67 14.82 -12.30
CA PHE A 153 21.07 13.72 -11.44
C PHE A 153 20.30 12.45 -11.80
N LEU A 154 18.99 12.54 -12.02
CA LEU A 154 18.18 11.41 -12.47
C LEU A 154 18.67 10.87 -13.82
N GLN A 155 18.98 11.76 -14.78
CA GLN A 155 19.55 11.35 -16.06
C GLN A 155 20.87 10.61 -15.88
N SER A 156 21.76 11.14 -15.04
CA SER A 156 23.03 10.49 -14.71
C SER A 156 22.83 9.10 -14.08
N ALA A 157 21.83 8.95 -13.21
CA ALA A 157 21.49 7.67 -12.58
C ALA A 157 20.97 6.65 -13.60
N VAL A 158 20.06 7.05 -14.49
CA VAL A 158 19.55 6.19 -15.57
C VAL A 158 20.69 5.72 -16.48
N ASP A 159 21.63 6.60 -16.82
CA ASP A 159 22.71 6.25 -17.75
C ASP A 159 23.80 5.37 -17.13
N LYS A 160 24.12 5.57 -15.84
CA LYS A 160 25.27 4.95 -15.19
C LYS A 160 24.92 3.75 -14.32
N CYS A 161 23.72 3.71 -13.74
CA CYS A 161 23.36 2.72 -12.73
C CYS A 161 22.60 1.55 -13.35
N THR A 162 23.30 0.83 -14.23
CA THR A 162 22.76 -0.24 -15.08
C THR A 162 23.19 -1.65 -14.63
N ASN A 163 23.70 -1.77 -13.40
CA ASN A 163 24.16 -3.06 -12.87
C ASN A 163 22.98 -4.06 -12.79
N PRO A 164 23.11 -5.28 -13.36
CA PRO A 164 22.04 -6.27 -13.36
C PRO A 164 21.71 -6.85 -11.97
N SER A 165 22.49 -6.53 -10.92
CA SER A 165 22.19 -6.96 -9.54
C SER A 165 20.87 -6.38 -9.03
N GLY A 166 20.45 -5.22 -9.54
CA GLY A 166 19.32 -4.45 -9.03
C GLY A 166 19.51 -3.87 -7.63
N ARG A 167 20.73 -3.90 -7.09
CA ARG A 167 21.08 -3.34 -5.79
C ARG A 167 21.44 -1.87 -5.93
N ILE A 168 20.84 -1.01 -5.09
CA ILE A 168 21.07 0.44 -5.15
C ILE A 168 22.50 0.80 -4.70
N GLU A 169 23.11 -0.03 -3.85
CA GLU A 169 24.49 0.08 -3.37
C GLU A 169 25.52 -0.02 -4.49
N ASP A 170 25.18 -0.69 -5.59
CA ASP A 170 26.08 -0.84 -6.74
C ASP A 170 26.09 0.41 -7.64
N CYS A 171 25.22 1.38 -7.39
CA CYS A 171 25.17 2.65 -8.11
C CYS A 171 26.07 3.69 -7.42
N PRO A 172 27.21 4.08 -8.03
CA PRO A 172 28.19 4.96 -7.39
C PRO A 172 27.72 6.41 -7.22
N LEU A 173 26.54 6.76 -7.73
CA LEU A 173 25.99 8.12 -7.66
C LEU A 173 25.20 8.37 -6.38
N PHE A 174 24.61 7.33 -5.78
CA PHE A 174 23.79 7.49 -4.58
C PHE A 174 24.66 7.45 -3.32
N THR A 175 24.40 8.39 -2.42
CA THR A 175 24.86 8.30 -1.02
C THR A 175 23.70 7.77 -0.22
N LEU A 176 23.81 6.51 0.23
CA LEU A 176 22.75 5.83 0.94
C LEU A 176 22.80 6.16 2.44
N GLN A 177 21.63 6.36 3.03
CA GLN A 177 21.46 6.37 4.47
C GLN A 177 21.19 4.95 4.94
N ASP A 178 21.70 4.59 6.11
CA ASP A 178 21.35 3.31 6.73
C ASP A 178 19.88 3.31 7.21
N ASP A 179 19.31 2.12 7.34
CA ASP A 179 17.92 1.94 7.72
C ASP A 179 17.59 2.57 9.08
N ALA A 180 18.50 2.50 10.06
CA ALA A 180 18.28 3.05 11.39
C ALA A 180 18.21 4.59 11.35
N THR A 181 18.99 5.23 10.49
CA THR A 181 18.92 6.67 10.22
C THR A 181 17.65 7.03 9.46
N SER A 182 17.30 6.28 8.41
CA SER A 182 16.09 6.51 7.61
C SER A 182 14.82 6.45 8.47
N GLN A 183 14.71 5.45 9.37
CA GLN A 183 13.57 5.27 10.28
C GLN A 183 13.41 6.37 11.33
N GLN A 184 14.42 7.21 11.55
CA GLN A 184 14.30 8.38 12.43
C GLN A 184 13.54 9.54 11.77
N CYS A 185 13.28 9.47 10.45
CA CYS A 185 12.47 10.46 9.75
C CYS A 185 11.03 10.41 10.25
N GLN A 186 10.68 11.36 11.10
CA GLN A 186 9.30 11.57 11.53
C GLN A 186 8.72 12.73 10.72
N LEU A 187 7.47 12.59 10.28
CA LEU A 187 6.68 13.75 9.88
C LEU A 187 6.70 14.71 11.07
N GLU A 188 7.24 15.91 10.87
CA GLU A 188 7.17 16.94 11.91
C GLU A 188 5.69 17.09 12.26
N LYS A 189 5.29 16.71 13.49
CA LYS A 189 3.98 17.01 14.06
C LYS A 189 3.90 18.52 14.23
N LYS A 190 3.86 19.27 13.13
CA LYS A 190 3.54 20.68 13.17
C LYS A 190 2.06 20.77 13.45
N THR A 191 1.77 20.86 14.74
CA THR A 191 0.56 21.36 15.39
C THR A 191 0.13 22.76 14.92
N GLY A 192 0.53 23.19 13.72
CA GLY A 192 0.21 24.48 13.11
C GLY A 192 0.20 24.48 11.58
N GLY A 193 0.25 23.32 10.91
CA GLY A 193 0.08 23.20 9.45
C GLY A 193 -1.23 22.48 9.10
N ILE A 194 -1.76 22.73 7.89
CA ILE A 194 -3.03 22.12 7.40
C ILE A 194 -3.05 20.60 7.65
N LEU A 195 -1.94 19.91 7.35
CA LEU A 195 -1.84 18.46 7.52
C LEU A 195 -1.91 18.03 9.00
N GLY A 196 -1.22 18.73 9.90
CA GLY A 196 -1.28 18.44 11.33
C GLY A 196 -2.66 18.67 11.93
N SER A 197 -3.37 19.71 11.48
CA SER A 197 -4.75 20.00 11.90
C SER A 197 -5.76 18.97 11.38
N ILE A 198 -5.58 18.48 10.15
CA ILE A 198 -6.42 17.42 9.56
C ILE A 198 -6.19 16.11 10.32
N LEU A 199 -4.93 15.69 10.49
CA LEU A 199 -4.59 14.42 11.12
C LEU A 199 -4.94 14.39 12.62
N ALA A 200 -4.86 15.53 13.33
CA ALA A 200 -5.21 15.60 14.75
C ALA A 200 -6.72 15.35 15.03
N GLY A 201 -7.58 15.55 14.03
CA GLY A 201 -9.01 15.28 14.12
C GLY A 201 -9.41 13.86 13.71
N GLU A 202 -8.51 13.10 13.08
CA GLU A 202 -8.80 11.75 12.60
C GLU A 202 -8.39 10.70 13.63
N ASN A 203 -9.38 10.00 14.20
CA ASN A 203 -9.12 8.80 14.99
C ASN A 203 -9.08 7.58 14.05
N LEU A 204 -7.91 7.30 13.48
CA LEU A 204 -7.66 6.13 12.63
C LEU A 204 -7.20 4.90 13.42
N VAL A 205 -7.05 5.03 14.75
CA VAL A 205 -6.75 3.90 15.63
C VAL A 205 -8.08 3.17 15.88
N GLY A 206 -8.27 2.09 15.13
CA GLY A 206 -9.54 1.34 15.08
C GLY A 206 -9.93 0.65 16.40
N PRO A 207 -11.12 0.01 16.43
CA PRO A 207 -12.06 -0.16 15.32
C PRO A 207 -12.87 1.11 15.00
N ILE A 208 -13.05 1.40 13.71
CA ILE A 208 -13.88 2.52 13.21
C ILE A 208 -15.13 1.98 12.49
N PRO A 209 -16.28 2.68 12.56
CA PRO A 209 -17.56 2.16 12.04
C PRO A 209 -17.67 2.17 10.52
N SER A 210 -16.82 2.92 9.82
CA SER A 210 -16.78 2.98 8.35
C SER A 210 -15.41 3.44 7.88
N LEU A 211 -15.12 3.26 6.59
CA LEU A 211 -13.91 3.83 5.98
C LEU A 211 -13.88 5.37 6.14
N PRO A 212 -12.69 5.97 6.35
CA PRO A 212 -12.54 7.41 6.40
C PRO A 212 -13.10 8.10 5.16
N GLY A 213 -13.55 9.36 5.31
CA GLY A 213 -14.10 10.14 4.19
C GLY A 213 -15.48 9.68 3.71
N GLY A 214 -16.16 8.78 4.43
CA GLY A 214 -17.48 8.26 4.05
C GLY A 214 -17.45 7.35 2.81
N VAL A 215 -16.29 6.77 2.52
CA VAL A 215 -16.12 5.80 1.44
C VAL A 215 -16.95 4.55 1.75
N LYS A 216 -17.67 4.07 0.75
CA LYS A 216 -18.48 2.86 0.83
C LYS A 216 -17.78 1.72 0.11
N LEU A 217 -18.04 0.50 0.56
CA LEU A 217 -17.64 -0.70 -0.18
C LEU A 217 -18.38 -0.74 -1.53
N THR A 218 -17.63 -1.12 -2.55
CA THR A 218 -18.08 -1.19 -3.94
C THR A 218 -17.51 -2.44 -4.59
N PRO A 219 -18.09 -3.63 -4.33
CA PRO A 219 -17.55 -4.89 -4.82
C PRO A 219 -17.66 -5.08 -6.35
N GLY A 220 -18.41 -4.22 -7.04
CA GLY A 220 -18.61 -4.29 -8.49
C GLY A 220 -19.57 -5.40 -8.92
N PRO A 221 -19.49 -5.90 -10.17
CA PRO A 221 -18.42 -5.68 -11.16
C PRO A 221 -18.52 -4.35 -11.91
N GLU A 222 -19.56 -3.55 -11.67
CA GLU A 222 -19.79 -2.30 -12.36
C GLU A 222 -18.69 -1.28 -12.06
N TYR A 223 -18.41 -0.44 -13.05
CA TYR A 223 -17.52 0.70 -12.87
C TYR A 223 -18.13 1.69 -11.88
N VAL A 224 -17.34 2.13 -10.90
CA VAL A 224 -17.83 3.06 -9.88
C VAL A 224 -18.01 4.45 -10.48
N VAL A 225 -19.25 4.94 -10.51
CA VAL A 225 -19.58 6.30 -10.95
C VAL A 225 -19.74 7.18 -9.71
N LYS A 226 -18.96 8.26 -9.61
CA LYS A 226 -19.08 9.24 -8.51
C LYS A 226 -20.53 9.76 -8.44
N GLY A 227 -21.19 9.55 -7.29
CA GLY A 227 -22.58 9.96 -7.06
C GLY A 227 -23.64 8.89 -7.32
N ALA A 228 -23.26 7.66 -7.69
CA ALA A 228 -24.20 6.54 -7.75
C ALA A 228 -24.70 6.15 -6.33
N PRO A 229 -25.97 5.76 -6.17
CA PRO A 229 -26.50 5.29 -4.88
C PRO A 229 -25.75 4.03 -4.43
N ALA A 230 -25.61 3.87 -3.11
CA ALA A 230 -25.00 2.69 -2.52
C ALA A 230 -25.78 1.44 -2.93
N GLY A 231 -25.08 0.45 -3.47
CA GLY A 231 -25.65 -0.89 -3.61
C GLY A 231 -25.96 -1.45 -2.21
N ASP A 232 -27.07 -2.16 -2.07
CA ASP A 232 -27.45 -2.86 -0.85
C ASP A 232 -26.33 -3.83 -0.40
N GLU A 233 -26.20 -3.99 0.92
CA GLU A 233 -25.15 -4.75 1.65
C GLU A 233 -25.14 -6.27 1.40
N SER A 234 -25.63 -6.74 0.26
CA SER A 234 -25.66 -8.15 -0.09
C SER A 234 -25.38 -8.35 -1.56
N SER A 235 -24.17 -8.00 -2.00
CA SER A 235 -23.62 -8.59 -3.22
C SER A 235 -22.56 -9.60 -2.81
N THR A 236 -22.82 -10.87 -3.16
CA THR A 236 -21.80 -11.91 -3.13
C THR A 236 -20.64 -11.43 -4.01
N VAL A 237 -19.48 -11.18 -3.41
CA VAL A 237 -18.26 -10.84 -4.15
C VAL A 237 -18.00 -11.97 -5.15
N VAL A 238 -18.19 -11.69 -6.43
CA VAL A 238 -17.79 -12.64 -7.48
C VAL A 238 -16.28 -12.53 -7.59
N VAL A 239 -15.57 -13.32 -6.78
CA VAL A 239 -14.12 -13.48 -6.89
C VAL A 239 -13.86 -14.29 -8.15
N PRO A 240 -13.23 -13.72 -9.19
CA PRO A 240 -12.93 -14.48 -10.39
C PRO A 240 -11.83 -15.51 -10.06
N THR A 241 -12.10 -16.77 -10.37
CA THR A 241 -11.07 -17.82 -10.42
C THR A 241 -10.08 -17.52 -11.54
N LEU A 242 -8.79 -17.86 -11.35
CA LEU A 242 -7.76 -17.76 -12.39
C LEU A 242 -8.21 -18.48 -13.67
N SER A 243 -8.69 -17.72 -14.65
CA SER A 243 -8.94 -18.17 -16.03
C SER A 243 -7.67 -18.07 -16.88
N HIS A 244 -6.65 -17.34 -16.39
CA HIS A 244 -5.42 -17.02 -17.11
C HIS A 244 -4.23 -17.87 -16.64
N SER A 245 -3.58 -18.55 -17.58
CA SER A 245 -2.23 -19.10 -17.42
C SER A 245 -1.20 -17.97 -17.55
N ALA A 246 -0.28 -17.86 -16.58
CA ALA A 246 0.77 -16.85 -16.55
C ALA A 246 1.43 -16.62 -17.92
N GLY A 247 1.78 -15.37 -18.21
CA GLY A 247 2.70 -15.07 -19.31
C GLY A 247 4.01 -15.84 -19.12
N SER A 248 4.57 -16.36 -20.21
CA SER A 248 5.78 -17.17 -20.17
C SER A 248 6.94 -16.41 -19.51
N THR A 249 7.53 -16.99 -18.46
CA THR A 249 8.83 -16.55 -17.96
C THR A 249 9.89 -16.74 -19.05
N ILE A 250 10.48 -15.65 -19.54
CA ILE A 250 11.57 -15.72 -20.52
C ILE A 250 12.77 -16.45 -19.89
N LYS A 251 13.31 -17.43 -20.63
CA LYS A 251 14.52 -18.16 -20.22
C LYS A 251 15.74 -17.21 -20.26
N PRO A 252 16.77 -17.40 -19.40
CA PRO A 252 17.90 -16.46 -19.21
C PRO A 252 18.83 -16.19 -20.41
N SER A 253 18.48 -16.51 -21.66
CA SER A 253 19.43 -16.43 -22.79
C SER A 253 18.98 -15.59 -23.98
N GLU A 254 17.94 -14.77 -23.85
CA GLU A 254 17.66 -13.74 -24.85
C GLU A 254 17.99 -12.38 -24.25
N THR A 255 19.00 -11.74 -24.84
CA THR A 255 19.64 -10.46 -24.54
C THR A 255 18.90 -9.60 -23.50
N ALA A 256 19.46 -9.51 -22.30
CA ALA A 256 18.94 -8.66 -21.22
C ALA A 256 18.82 -7.20 -21.69
N ALA A 257 17.58 -6.72 -21.78
CA ALA A 257 17.29 -5.29 -21.88
C ALA A 257 17.35 -4.66 -20.47
N PRO A 258 17.74 -3.37 -20.36
CA PRO A 258 17.70 -2.66 -19.08
C PRO A 258 16.27 -2.65 -18.52
N GLY A 259 16.08 -3.14 -17.29
CA GLY A 259 14.77 -3.26 -16.63
C GLY A 259 14.32 -4.69 -16.28
N GLY A 260 15.14 -5.71 -16.51
CA GLY A 260 14.88 -7.06 -15.99
C GLY A 260 15.40 -7.24 -14.56
N ILE A 261 14.60 -6.93 -13.54
CA ILE A 261 14.94 -7.13 -12.12
C ILE A 261 13.64 -7.57 -11.41
N PHE A 262 13.52 -8.69 -10.68
CA PHE A 262 14.49 -9.47 -9.90
C PHE A 262 14.46 -10.96 -10.26
N LYS A 263 15.63 -11.54 -10.58
CA LYS A 263 15.84 -12.99 -10.55
C LYS A 263 17.04 -13.25 -9.65
N GLU A 264 16.79 -13.61 -8.39
CA GLU A 264 17.82 -14.29 -7.61
C GLU A 264 18.03 -15.67 -8.25
N ASN A 265 19.18 -15.86 -8.90
CA ASN A 265 19.53 -17.10 -9.60
C ASN A 265 19.82 -18.22 -8.59
N ASN A 266 18.79 -18.91 -8.10
CA ASN A 266 18.95 -20.19 -7.41
C ASN A 266 19.06 -21.36 -8.41
N ALA A 267 20.09 -21.32 -9.26
CA ALA A 267 20.43 -22.45 -10.14
C ALA A 267 21.91 -22.44 -10.58
N ALA A 268 22.81 -22.78 -9.65
CA ALA A 268 24.05 -23.48 -10.00
C ALA A 268 24.46 -24.39 -8.83
N ASN A 269 24.21 -25.69 -9.02
CA ASN A 269 24.76 -26.77 -8.21
C ASN A 269 26.29 -26.77 -8.34
N ASN A 270 26.97 -25.95 -7.56
CA ASN A 270 28.33 -26.23 -7.13
C ASN A 270 28.24 -26.43 -5.61
N LYS A 271 28.35 -27.68 -5.17
CA LYS A 271 28.50 -28.02 -3.75
C LYS A 271 29.80 -27.41 -3.24
N VAL A 272 29.74 -26.16 -2.78
CA VAL A 272 30.63 -25.66 -1.74
C VAL A 272 30.16 -26.32 -0.46
N ALA A 273 31.09 -26.86 0.34
CA ALA A 273 30.76 -27.48 1.61
C ALA A 273 29.91 -26.51 2.44
N ALA A 274 28.75 -27.00 2.91
CA ALA A 274 27.83 -26.20 3.70
C ALA A 274 28.59 -25.64 4.92
N PRO A 275 28.55 -24.32 5.18
CA PRO A 275 28.92 -23.82 6.50
C PRO A 275 27.99 -24.48 7.52
N GLU A 276 28.53 -24.85 8.68
CA GLU A 276 27.74 -25.40 9.78
C GLU A 276 26.52 -24.50 10.04
N PRO A 277 25.32 -25.07 10.24
CA PRO A 277 24.14 -24.29 10.55
C PRO A 277 24.41 -23.43 11.80
N PRO A 278 24.06 -22.13 11.80
CA PRO A 278 24.24 -21.30 12.96
C PRO A 278 23.48 -21.90 14.14
N THR A 279 24.13 -21.89 15.30
CA THR A 279 23.59 -22.49 16.53
C THR A 279 22.29 -21.76 16.90
N THR A 280 21.15 -22.46 16.84
CA THR A 280 19.86 -21.87 17.20
C THR A 280 19.78 -21.72 18.72
N THR A 281 19.75 -20.48 19.22
CA THR A 281 19.55 -20.21 20.64
C THR A 281 18.06 -20.39 20.97
N ALA A 282 17.73 -21.06 22.07
CA ALA A 282 16.35 -21.23 22.50
C ALA A 282 15.67 -19.86 22.76
N LYS A 283 14.44 -19.70 22.29
CA LYS A 283 13.65 -18.45 22.44
C LYS A 283 13.55 -18.08 23.94
N PRO A 284 13.91 -16.85 24.34
CA PRO A 284 13.68 -16.38 25.70
C PRO A 284 12.19 -16.43 26.06
N THR A 285 11.86 -16.84 27.27
CA THR A 285 10.47 -16.76 27.76
C THR A 285 10.16 -15.32 28.16
N LEU A 286 9.18 -14.71 27.50
CA LEU A 286 8.70 -13.36 27.84
C LEU A 286 7.58 -13.45 28.89
N SER A 287 7.78 -12.80 30.04
CA SER A 287 6.75 -12.63 31.08
C SER A 287 6.29 -11.18 31.16
N LEU A 288 5.00 -10.92 30.93
CA LEU A 288 4.40 -9.59 31.01
C LEU A 288 3.73 -9.35 32.36
N ALA A 289 3.78 -8.10 32.86
CA ALA A 289 2.97 -7.69 33.99
C ALA A 289 1.48 -7.57 33.60
N ALA A 290 0.57 -7.60 34.58
CA ALA A 290 -0.88 -7.58 34.34
C ALA A 290 -1.39 -6.31 33.61
N ASN A 291 -0.62 -5.21 33.66
CA ASN A 291 -0.90 -3.95 33.00
C ASN A 291 -0.14 -3.77 31.67
N GLN A 292 0.57 -4.81 31.21
CA GLN A 292 1.37 -4.79 29.99
C GLN A 292 0.76 -5.69 28.91
N LYS A 293 0.78 -5.22 27.67
CA LYS A 293 0.35 -5.99 26.49
C LYS A 293 1.37 -5.83 25.37
N VAL A 294 1.64 -6.90 24.62
CA VAL A 294 2.41 -6.79 23.37
C VAL A 294 1.57 -6.01 22.36
N SER A 295 2.13 -4.91 21.87
CA SER A 295 1.51 -4.00 20.89
C SER A 295 1.91 -4.38 19.46
N SER A 296 3.19 -4.72 19.25
CA SER A 296 3.68 -5.20 17.97
C SER A 296 4.92 -6.07 18.14
N THR A 297 5.17 -6.91 17.14
CA THR A 297 6.42 -7.69 17.03
C THR A 297 7.00 -7.45 15.64
N SER A 298 8.31 -7.28 15.55
CA SER A 298 9.03 -7.18 14.28
C SER A 298 10.29 -8.04 14.31
N TYR A 299 10.83 -8.37 13.14
CA TYR A 299 12.08 -9.12 13.01
C TYR A 299 13.10 -8.25 12.32
N LEU A 300 14.34 -8.29 12.81
CA LEU A 300 15.44 -7.54 12.21
C LEU A 300 16.74 -8.33 12.26
N THR A 301 17.55 -8.19 11.21
CA THR A 301 18.83 -8.89 11.10
C THR A 301 19.93 -7.96 11.58
N GLN A 302 20.55 -8.28 12.71
CA GLN A 302 21.65 -7.50 13.28
C GLN A 302 22.92 -8.37 13.32
N GLY A 303 23.99 -7.94 12.64
CA GLY A 303 25.28 -8.65 12.66
C GLY A 303 25.21 -10.10 12.17
N GLY A 304 24.30 -10.41 11.24
CA GLY A 304 24.08 -11.77 10.72
C GLY A 304 23.19 -12.67 11.60
N SER A 305 22.57 -12.13 12.65
CA SER A 305 21.59 -12.83 13.50
C SER A 305 20.20 -12.21 13.36
N VAL A 306 19.16 -13.04 13.24
CA VAL A 306 17.77 -12.58 13.24
C VAL A 306 17.32 -12.38 14.69
N VAL A 307 16.84 -11.18 15.01
CA VAL A 307 16.37 -10.78 16.34
C VAL A 307 14.89 -10.42 16.25
N GLU A 308 14.09 -11.00 17.14
CA GLU A 308 12.67 -10.66 17.32
C GLU A 308 12.57 -9.48 18.30
N VAL A 309 12.00 -8.37 17.85
CA VAL A 309 11.75 -7.17 18.65
C VAL A 309 10.28 -7.12 19.03
N ILE A 310 10.02 -7.03 20.33
CA ILE A 310 8.67 -7.03 20.89
C ILE A 310 8.42 -5.67 21.53
N VAL A 311 7.41 -4.96 21.06
CA VAL A 311 6.96 -3.68 21.62
C VAL A 311 5.89 -3.94 22.66
N ILE A 312 6.09 -3.46 23.89
CA ILE A 312 5.17 -3.64 25.02
C ILE A 312 4.53 -2.30 25.36
N GLU A 313 3.21 -2.26 25.36
CA GLU A 313 2.41 -1.14 25.85
C GLU A 313 2.03 -1.34 27.32
N GLU A 314 2.10 -0.28 28.11
CA GLU A 314 1.71 -0.27 29.52
C GLU A 314 0.51 0.66 29.75
N LEU A 315 -0.57 0.14 30.33
CA LEU A 315 -1.76 0.94 30.67
C LEU A 315 -1.66 1.45 32.11
N THR A 316 -1.54 2.77 32.28
CA THR A 316 -1.60 3.43 33.59
C THR A 316 -2.93 4.15 33.77
N THR A 317 -3.72 3.75 34.78
CA THR A 317 -4.98 4.42 35.12
C THR A 317 -4.70 5.55 36.11
N VAL A 318 -5.06 6.79 35.76
CA VAL A 318 -5.02 7.94 36.67
C VAL A 318 -6.45 8.27 37.11
N THR A 319 -6.74 8.17 38.40
CA THR A 319 -8.03 8.55 38.97
C THR A 319 -7.95 9.99 39.48
N ASP A 320 -8.68 10.90 38.84
CA ASP A 320 -8.85 12.27 39.31
C ASP A 320 -10.12 12.34 40.20
N GLU A 321 -9.95 12.69 41.47
CA GLU A 321 -11.10 12.89 42.38
C GLU A 321 -11.77 14.25 42.10
N PRO A 322 -13.11 14.32 41.96
CA PRO A 322 -13.80 15.56 41.69
C PRO A 322 -13.74 16.50 42.91
N GLN A 323 -13.04 17.63 42.78
CA GLN A 323 -13.14 18.72 43.76
C GLN A 323 -14.50 19.42 43.66
N THR A 324 -15.38 19.15 44.61
CA THR A 324 -16.66 19.87 44.75
C THR A 324 -16.42 21.24 45.39
N LYS A 325 -16.68 22.33 44.64
CA LYS A 325 -16.72 23.70 45.20
C LYS A 325 -18.13 24.02 45.67
N THR A 326 -18.33 24.15 46.98
CA THR A 326 -19.56 24.68 47.58
C THR A 326 -19.60 26.20 47.40
N VAL A 327 -20.60 26.73 46.70
CA VAL A 327 -20.85 28.18 46.59
C VAL A 327 -21.91 28.57 47.63
N THR A 328 -21.53 29.42 48.59
CA THR A 328 -22.46 29.99 49.57
C THR A 328 -22.97 31.33 49.04
N ALA A 329 -24.27 31.46 48.79
CA ALA A 329 -24.87 32.72 48.36
C ALA A 329 -25.18 33.62 49.58
N SER A 330 -24.41 34.71 49.76
CA SER A 330 -24.73 35.77 50.71
C SER A 330 -25.76 36.73 50.10
N GLY A 331 -26.91 36.88 50.76
CA GLY A 331 -28.04 37.68 50.27
C GLY A 331 -27.77 39.18 50.19
N ALA A 332 -28.29 39.80 49.14
CA ALA A 332 -28.56 41.24 49.07
C ALA A 332 -29.97 41.45 48.52
N ALA A 333 -30.74 42.30 49.22
CA ALA A 333 -32.18 42.47 49.08
C ALA A 333 -32.63 42.95 47.69
N ALA A 334 -33.46 42.16 47.00
CA ALA A 334 -34.16 42.59 45.80
C ALA A 334 -35.45 43.34 46.15
N LYS A 335 -35.52 44.61 45.73
CA LYS A 335 -36.67 45.51 45.86
C LYS A 335 -37.92 44.89 45.21
N ARG A 336 -38.99 44.77 45.99
CA ARG A 336 -40.34 44.37 45.52
C ARG A 336 -40.87 45.40 44.51
N ARG A 337 -41.22 44.97 43.29
CA ARG A 337 -42.10 45.72 42.39
C ARG A 337 -43.48 45.06 42.38
N ALA A 338 -44.47 45.77 42.90
CA ALA A 338 -45.87 45.38 42.92
C ALA A 338 -46.53 45.73 41.57
N HIS A 339 -47.22 44.77 40.95
CA HIS A 339 -48.12 45.03 39.82
C HIS A 339 -49.57 45.05 40.32
N ARG A 340 -50.18 46.24 40.21
CA ARG A 340 -51.62 46.49 40.43
C ARG A 340 -52.40 46.07 39.19
N HIS A 341 -53.43 45.25 39.35
CA HIS A 341 -54.47 45.04 38.36
C HIS A 341 -55.59 46.09 38.54
N GLY A 342 -55.88 46.87 37.51
CA GLY A 342 -57.02 47.76 37.43
C GLY A 342 -57.95 47.33 36.29
N ARG A 343 -59.17 46.91 36.64
CA ARG A 343 -60.33 46.80 35.74
C ARG A 343 -60.80 48.20 35.37
N HIS A 344 -61.26 48.38 34.13
CA HIS A 344 -62.27 49.39 33.83
C HIS A 344 -63.33 48.81 32.88
N ASN A 345 -64.57 49.17 33.25
CA ASN A 345 -65.92 48.91 32.74
C ASN A 345 -66.09 48.51 31.27
#